data_AF-A0A936Q2P0-F1
#
_entry.id   AF-A0A936Q2P0-F1
#
_cell.length_a   1.000
_cell.length_b   1.000
_cell.length_c   1.000
_cell.angle_alpha   90.00
_cell.angle_beta   90.00
_cell.angle_gamma   90.00
#
_symmetry.space_group_name_H-M   'P 1'
#
loop_
_entity.id
_entity.type
_entity.pdbx_description
1 polymer ?
#
loop_
_entity_poly.entity_id
_entity_poly.type
_entity_poly.pdbx_seq_one_letter_code
_entity_poly.pdbx_strand_id
1 'polypeptide(L)'
;MLLALLVPGLGHVWAGRRARGAAYFLLVGVAFLAGLGLGGSVGSLPVRSFGGFLTTVATHAVVAPGLLVHSAGLAAGDPGSPSFEVAMTYLIVAGVMNVLLAFDAWDVAGDRKP
;
A
#
# COMPACT_ATOMS: atom_id res chain seq x y z
N MET A 1 0.35 -4.05 16.27
CA MET A 1 -0.19 -2.74 15.91
C MET A 1 0.69 -2.05 14.85
N LEU A 2 1.94 -1.64 15.13
CA LEU A 2 2.84 -1.14 14.07
C LEU A 2 3.17 -2.17 12.95
N LEU A 3 3.27 -3.46 13.30
CA LEU A 3 3.58 -4.52 12.33
C LEU A 3 2.51 -4.75 11.26
N ALA A 4 1.25 -4.41 11.55
CA ALA A 4 0.15 -4.51 10.58
C ALA A 4 0.15 -3.34 9.57
N LEU A 5 0.75 -2.20 9.97
CA LEU A 5 0.94 -1.02 9.12
C LEU A 5 2.16 -1.19 8.21
N LEU A 6 3.23 -1.81 8.73
CA LEU A 6 4.51 -1.99 8.05
C LEU A 6 4.46 -3.01 6.91
N VAL A 7 3.69 -4.09 7.08
CA VAL A 7 3.54 -5.13 6.05
C VAL A 7 2.08 -5.53 5.95
N PRO A 8 1.49 -5.48 4.73
CA PRO A 8 0.11 -5.89 4.51
C PRO A 8 -0.15 -7.31 5.04
N GLY A 9 -1.20 -7.50 5.85
CA GLY A 9 -1.62 -8.82 6.33
C GLY A 9 -0.82 -9.42 7.49
N LEU A 10 0.27 -8.79 7.96
CA LEU A 10 1.11 -9.33 9.05
C LEU A 10 0.39 -9.32 10.41
N GLY A 11 -0.55 -8.37 10.61
CA GLY A 11 -1.47 -8.38 11.77
C GLY A 11 -2.37 -9.62 11.83
N HIS A 12 -2.78 -10.15 10.68
CA HIS A 12 -3.64 -11.33 10.57
C HIS A 12 -2.87 -12.64 10.79
N VAL A 13 -1.61 -12.69 10.39
CA VAL A 13 -0.70 -13.81 10.68
C VAL A 13 -0.46 -13.92 12.19
N TRP A 14 -0.30 -12.77 12.87
CA TRP A 14 -0.13 -12.74 14.32
C TRP A 14 -1.42 -13.07 15.09
N ALA A 15 -2.59 -12.74 14.53
CA ALA A 15 -3.89 -13.13 15.09
C ALA A 15 -4.26 -14.62 14.92
N GLY A 16 -3.41 -15.42 14.25
CA GLY A 16 -3.62 -16.86 14.03
C GLY A 16 -4.39 -17.21 12.75
N ARG A 17 -4.85 -16.22 11.97
CA ARG A 17 -5.58 -16.41 10.70
C ARG A 17 -4.67 -16.22 9.49
N ARG A 18 -3.70 -17.13 9.35
CA ARG A 18 -2.64 -17.08 8.32
C ARG A 18 -3.16 -17.01 6.88
N ALA A 19 -4.23 -17.72 6.56
CA ALA A 19 -4.82 -17.72 5.22
C ALA A 19 -5.34 -16.32 4.79
N ARG A 20 -6.00 -15.60 5.71
CA ARG A 20 -6.49 -14.24 5.45
C ARG A 20 -5.33 -13.26 5.28
N GLY A 21 -4.33 -13.34 6.16
CA GLY A 21 -3.11 -12.53 6.05
C GLY A 21 -2.38 -12.72 4.72
N ALA A 22 -2.26 -13.96 4.24
CA ALA A 22 -1.64 -14.26 2.95
C ALA A 22 -2.45 -13.74 1.76
N ALA A 23 -3.78 -13.92 1.76
CA ALA A 23 -4.66 -13.42 0.69
C ALA A 23 -4.56 -11.89 0.57
N TYR A 24 -4.55 -11.21 1.70
CA TYR A 24 -4.40 -9.76 1.80
C TYR A 24 -3.03 -9.25 1.34
N PHE A 25 -1.96 -9.93 1.74
CA PHE A 25 -0.62 -9.62 1.28
C PHE A 25 -0.51 -9.77 -0.25
N LEU A 26 -1.05 -10.85 -0.81
CA LEU A 26 -1.07 -11.07 -2.26
C LEU A 26 -1.89 -10.01 -2.99
N LEU A 27 -3.08 -9.68 -2.50
CA LEU A 27 -3.97 -8.69 -3.13
C LEU A 27 -3.30 -7.31 -3.19
N VAL A 28 -2.80 -6.82 -2.05
CA VAL A 28 -2.13 -5.50 -1.97
C VAL A 28 -0.82 -5.52 -2.75
N GLY A 29 -0.04 -6.61 -2.64
CA GLY A 29 1.23 -6.77 -3.34
C GLY A 29 1.06 -6.77 -4.85
N VAL A 30 0.08 -7.51 -5.38
CA VAL A 30 -0.19 -7.55 -6.83
C VAL A 30 -0.65 -6.19 -7.34
N ALA A 31 -1.56 -5.52 -6.64
CA ALA A 31 -2.00 -4.18 -7.02
C ALA A 31 -0.82 -3.18 -7.04
N PHE A 32 0.05 -3.23 -6.03
CA PHE A 32 1.23 -2.39 -5.95
C PHE A 32 2.24 -2.67 -7.08
N LEU A 33 2.55 -3.95 -7.32
CA LEU A 33 3.46 -4.36 -8.39
C LEU A 33 2.91 -4.03 -9.78
N ALA A 34 1.59 -4.17 -9.99
CA ALA A 34 0.94 -3.75 -11.23
C ALA A 34 1.08 -2.23 -11.43
N GLY A 35 0.84 -1.44 -10.38
CA GLY A 35 1.04 0.01 -10.42
C GLY A 35 2.48 0.41 -10.79
N LEU A 36 3.48 -0.27 -10.23
CA LEU A 36 4.88 -0.03 -10.61
C LEU A 36 5.19 -0.46 -12.04
N GLY A 37 4.74 -1.65 -12.45
CA GLY A 37 4.99 -2.21 -13.78
C GLY A 37 4.38 -1.37 -14.91
N LEU A 38 3.32 -0.62 -14.61
CA LEU A 38 2.67 0.31 -15.55
C LEU A 38 3.34 1.71 -15.58
N GLY A 39 4.44 1.91 -14.83
CA GLY A 39 5.19 3.17 -14.80
C GLY A 39 4.75 4.15 -13.73
N GLY A 40 4.01 3.68 -12.72
CA GLY A 40 3.56 4.51 -11.60
C GLY A 40 4.72 5.01 -10.74
N SER A 41 4.53 6.16 -10.11
CA SER A 41 5.57 6.82 -9.33
C SER A 41 5.25 6.79 -7.83
N VAL A 42 6.25 6.50 -7.00
CA VAL A 42 6.11 6.37 -5.54
C VAL A 42 6.79 7.56 -4.87
N GLY A 43 5.98 8.44 -4.27
CA GLY A 43 6.49 9.59 -3.53
C GLY A 43 6.80 10.84 -4.36
N SER A 44 6.45 10.85 -5.64
CA SER A 44 6.64 12.00 -6.52
C SER A 44 5.34 12.72 -6.88
N LEU A 45 5.40 14.06 -6.70
CA LEU A 45 4.59 15.14 -7.29
C LEU A 45 3.41 15.70 -6.46
N PRO A 46 3.10 17.00 -6.67
CA PRO A 46 3.35 18.13 -5.80
C PRO A 46 2.27 18.31 -4.71
N VAL A 47 2.68 18.62 -3.47
CA VAL A 47 1.79 18.86 -2.30
C VAL A 47 0.93 20.13 -2.42
N ARG A 48 0.75 20.66 -3.63
CA ARG A 48 0.03 21.90 -3.92
C ARG A 48 -1.50 21.72 -3.94
N SER A 49 -2.00 20.49 -3.92
CA SER A 49 -3.43 20.18 -3.87
C SER A 49 -3.75 19.08 -2.86
N PHE A 50 -4.98 19.08 -2.35
CA PHE A 50 -5.47 18.05 -1.44
C PHE A 50 -5.40 16.64 -2.05
N GLY A 51 -5.67 16.52 -3.36
CA GLY A 51 -5.49 15.27 -4.10
C GLY A 51 -4.04 14.80 -4.09
N GLY A 52 -3.06 15.70 -4.33
CA GLY A 52 -1.64 15.35 -4.26
C GLY A 52 -1.19 14.88 -2.88
N PHE A 53 -1.74 15.49 -1.82
CA PHE A 53 -1.51 15.05 -0.44
C PHE A 53 -2.04 13.62 -0.20
N LEU A 54 -3.29 13.35 -0.58
CA LEU A 54 -3.90 12.01 -0.43
C LEU A 54 -3.13 10.95 -1.21
N THR A 55 -2.71 11.27 -2.43
CA THR A 55 -1.89 10.38 -3.25
C THR A 55 -0.57 10.06 -2.54
N THR A 56 0.12 11.09 -2.03
CA THR A 56 1.39 10.91 -1.30
C THR A 56 1.22 10.01 -0.08
N VAL A 57 0.18 10.26 0.73
CA VAL A 57 -0.12 9.46 1.92
C VAL A 57 -0.46 8.02 1.54
N ALA A 58 -1.28 7.81 0.50
CA ALA A 58 -1.66 6.48 0.04
C ALA A 58 -0.43 5.69 -0.45
N THR A 59 0.46 6.29 -1.25
CA THR A 59 1.64 5.54 -1.74
C THR A 59 2.62 5.19 -0.63
N HIS A 60 2.71 6.02 0.42
CA HIS A 60 3.52 5.72 1.60
C HIS A 60 2.87 4.73 2.56
N ALA A 61 1.56 4.48 2.43
CA ALA A 61 0.87 3.51 3.27
C ALA A 61 1.32 2.07 2.98
N VAL A 62 1.93 1.78 1.83
CA VAL A 62 2.54 0.48 1.52
C VAL A 62 4.03 0.52 1.89
N VAL A 63 4.31 0.61 3.20
CA VAL A 63 5.63 1.00 3.74
C VAL A 63 6.76 0.07 3.29
N ALA A 64 6.66 -1.25 3.52
CA ALA A 64 7.75 -2.17 3.20
C ALA A 64 8.04 -2.29 1.68
N PRO A 65 7.03 -2.48 0.79
CA PRO A 65 7.26 -2.45 -0.65
C PRO A 65 7.71 -1.08 -1.17
N GLY A 66 7.19 0.02 -0.61
CA GLY A 66 7.59 1.38 -0.96
C GLY A 66 9.06 1.67 -0.62
N LEU A 67 9.55 1.20 0.53
CA LEU A 67 10.95 1.35 0.92
C LEU A 67 11.91 0.58 0.01
N LEU A 68 11.52 -0.61 -0.47
CA LEU A 68 12.31 -1.40 -1.41
C LEU A 68 12.41 -0.74 -2.78
N VAL A 69 11.33 -0.12 -3.25
CA VAL A 69 11.29 0.60 -4.53
C VAL A 69 12.09 1.90 -4.44
N HIS A 70 12.00 2.59 -3.31
CA HIS A 70 12.75 3.81 -3.05
C HIS A 70 14.26 3.53 -2.98
N SER A 71 14.68 2.49 -2.26
CA SER A 71 16.10 2.11 -2.18
C SER A 71 16.65 1.58 -3.51
N ALA A 72 15.80 1.04 -4.39
CA ALA A 72 16.16 0.61 -5.74
C ALA A 72 16.20 1.76 -6.77
N GLY A 73 15.85 3.00 -6.40
CA GLY A 73 15.81 4.14 -7.33
C GLY A 73 14.68 4.08 -8.36
N LEU A 74 13.72 3.16 -8.20
CA LEU A 74 12.60 2.93 -9.11
C LEU A 74 11.36 3.79 -8.78
N ALA A 75 11.49 4.70 -7.82
CA ALA A 75 10.38 5.49 -7.27
C ALA A 75 9.91 6.62 -8.19
N ALA A 76 10.73 7.07 -9.15
CA ALA A 76 10.43 8.27 -9.95
C ALA A 76 9.30 8.07 -10.99
N GLY A 77 9.03 6.82 -11.42
CA GLY A 77 8.04 6.51 -12.46
C GLY A 77 8.28 7.23 -13.80
N ASP A 78 7.32 7.13 -14.72
CA ASP A 78 7.31 7.87 -15.99
C ASP A 78 5.98 8.63 -16.18
N PRO A 79 5.92 9.93 -15.81
CA PRO A 79 4.72 10.75 -15.99
C PRO A 79 4.28 10.96 -17.45
N GLY A 80 5.16 10.71 -18.42
CA GLY A 80 4.85 10.83 -19.85
C GLY A 80 4.15 9.61 -20.43
N SER A 81 4.06 8.51 -19.68
CA SER A 81 3.46 7.27 -20.14
C SER A 81 1.93 7.36 -20.24
N PRO A 82 1.31 6.85 -21.33
CA PRO A 82 -0.15 6.74 -21.44
C PRO A 82 -0.78 5.91 -20.31
N SER A 83 -0.02 5.02 -19.68
CA SER A 83 -0.48 4.17 -18.59
C SER A 83 -0.34 4.80 -17.21
N PHE A 84 0.26 5.99 -17.10
CA PHE A 84 0.63 6.61 -15.82
C PHE A 84 -0.56 6.83 -14.87
N GLU A 85 -1.70 7.28 -15.38
CA GLU A 85 -2.90 7.53 -14.56
C GLU A 85 -3.49 6.23 -14.00
N VAL A 86 -3.52 5.18 -14.83
CA VAL A 86 -3.93 3.83 -14.43
C VAL A 86 -2.94 3.26 -13.41
N ALA A 87 -1.64 3.46 -13.63
CA ALA A 87 -0.58 3.03 -12.75
C ALA A 87 -0.70 3.65 -11.35
N MET A 88 -0.92 4.97 -11.28
CA MET A 88 -1.15 5.69 -10.03
C MET A 88 -2.44 5.23 -9.33
N THR A 89 -3.50 4.91 -10.09
CA THR A 89 -4.74 4.37 -9.52
C THR A 89 -4.47 3.06 -8.77
N TYR A 90 -3.73 2.14 -9.37
CA TYR A 90 -3.33 0.88 -8.71
C TYR A 90 -2.52 1.13 -7.43
N LEU A 91 -1.58 2.07 -7.46
CA LEU A 91 -0.75 2.43 -6.30
C LEU A 91 -1.59 3.06 -5.18
N ILE A 92 -2.52 3.95 -5.50
CA ILE A 92 -3.43 4.57 -4.53
C ILE A 92 -4.35 3.52 -3.91
N VAL A 93 -4.95 2.66 -4.74
CA VAL A 93 -5.83 1.57 -4.28
C VAL A 93 -5.06 0.63 -3.35
N ALA A 94 -3.83 0.24 -3.69
CA ALA A 94 -2.99 -0.58 -2.82
C ALA A 94 -2.73 0.09 -1.47
N GLY A 95 -2.44 1.40 -1.47
CA GLY A 95 -2.26 2.21 -0.27
C GLY A 95 -3.49 2.27 0.64
N VAL A 96 -4.63 2.68 0.07
CA VAL A 96 -5.91 2.77 0.79
C VAL A 96 -6.30 1.41 1.35
N MET A 97 -6.15 0.35 0.55
CA MET A 97 -6.45 -1.00 0.97
C MET A 97 -5.56 -1.42 2.15
N ASN A 98 -4.26 -1.12 2.13
CA ASN A 98 -3.39 -1.42 3.27
C ASN A 98 -3.84 -0.73 4.57
N VAL A 99 -4.33 0.51 4.48
CA VAL A 99 -4.90 1.23 5.63
C VAL A 99 -6.18 0.57 6.13
N LEU A 100 -7.11 0.20 5.24
CA LEU A 100 -8.35 -0.47 5.62
C LEU A 100 -8.08 -1.82 6.29
N LEU A 101 -7.10 -2.57 5.79
CA LEU A 101 -6.69 -3.83 6.40
C LEU A 101 -6.04 -3.65 7.78
N ALA A 102 -5.32 -2.54 7.99
CA ALA A 102 -4.80 -2.22 9.31
C ALA A 102 -5.94 -1.95 10.31
N PHE A 103 -7.01 -1.26 9.88
CA PHE A 103 -8.22 -1.07 10.68
C PHE A 103 -8.99 -2.38 10.92
N ASP A 104 -9.17 -3.22 9.90
CA ASP A 104 -9.81 -4.55 10.06
C ASP A 104 -9.04 -5.42 11.05
N ALA A 105 -7.70 -5.42 10.98
CA ALA A 105 -6.86 -6.13 11.94
C ALA A 105 -6.96 -5.55 13.36
N TRP A 106 -7.19 -4.25 13.52
CA TRP A 106 -7.43 -3.62 14.81
C TRP A 106 -8.75 -4.09 15.40
N ASP A 107 -9.82 -4.08 14.62
CA ASP A 107 -11.16 -4.48 15.05
C ASP A 107 -11.18 -5.95 15.51
N VAL A 108 -10.60 -6.85 14.70
CA VAL A 108 -10.43 -8.27 15.03
C VAL A 108 -9.62 -8.50 16.32
N ALA A 109 -8.66 -7.62 16.62
CA ALA A 109 -7.89 -7.70 17.85
C ALA A 109 -8.65 -7.13 19.05
N GLY A 110 -9.49 -6.10 18.85
CA GLY A 110 -10.33 -5.48 19.87
C GLY A 110 -11.52 -6.35 20.29
N ASP A 111 -12.09 -7.12 19.36
CA ASP A 111 -13.13 -8.12 19.61
C ASP A 111 -12.66 -9.29 20.49
N ARG A 112 -11.34 -9.47 20.65
CA ARG A 112 -10.76 -10.32 21.70
C ARG A 112 -10.64 -9.53 23.01
N LYS A 113 -11.77 -9.05 23.53
CA LYS A 113 -11.85 -8.59 24.93
C LYS A 113 -12.23 -9.79 25.81
N PRO A 114 -11.59 -9.99 26.98
CA PRO A 114 -12.02 -11.01 27.94
C PRO A 114 -13.43 -10.75 28.47
#